data_AF-A0A7R9AJ37-F1
#
_entry.id   AF-A0A7R9AJ37-F1
#
_cell.length_a   1.000
_cell.length_b   1.000
_cell.length_c   1.000
_cell.angle_alpha   90.00
_cell.angle_beta   90.00
_cell.angle_gamma   90.00
#
_symmetry.space_group_name_H-M   'P 1'
#
loop_
_entity.id
_entity.type
_entity.pdbx_description
1 polymer ?
#
loop_
_entity_poly.entity_id
_entity_poly.type
_entity_poly.pdbx_seq_one_letter_code
_entity_poly.pdbx_strand_id
1 'polypeptide(L)' 'FLCRPAESKIQPLGSRDVIPVGRRIFALVLTYNFNISRSVEISPENPLLGEYLYESEYEGQLWMLYDSNKRLVA' A
#
# COMPACT_ATOMS: atom_id res chain seq x y z
N PHE A 1 -3.68 -14.06 9.99
CA PHE A 1 -2.21 -13.99 9.86
C PHE A 1 -1.80 -12.53 9.86
N LEU A 2 -0.86 -12.12 10.70
CA LEU A 2 -0.36 -10.75 10.72
C LEU A 2 0.99 -10.69 10.00
N CYS A 3 1.06 -9.98 8.88
CA CYS A 3 2.30 -9.78 8.15
C CYS A 3 2.87 -8.40 8.53
N ARG A 4 4.10 -8.35 9.03
CA ARG A 4 4.79 -7.08 9.27
C ARG A 4 5.46 -6.61 7.98
N PRO A 5 5.56 -5.29 7.74
CA PRO A 5 6.29 -4.78 6.59
C PRO A 5 7.74 -5.25 6.66
N ALA A 6 8.25 -5.79 5.55
CA ALA A 6 9.67 -6.07 5.38
C ALA A 6 10.45 -4.77 5.07
N GLU A 7 9.80 -3.81 4.41
CA GLU A 7 10.32 -2.48 4.16
C GLU A 7 9.23 -1.43 4.42
N SER A 8 9.65 -0.26 4.90
CA SER A 8 8.82 0.94 5.04
C SER A 8 9.63 2.14 4.54
N LYS A 9 9.14 2.79 3.49
CA LYS A 9 9.84 3.90 2.84
C LYS A 9 8.90 5.06 2.55
N ILE A 10 9.29 6.25 2.98
CA ILE A 10 8.63 7.50 2.59
C ILE A 10 9.35 8.05 1.35
N GLN A 11 8.59 8.39 0.30
CA GLN A 11 9.16 8.97 -0.91
C GLN A 11 8.23 10.05 -1.52
N PRO A 12 8.80 11.10 -2.15
CA PRO A 12 7.99 12.09 -2.85
C PRO A 12 7.31 11.45 -4.06
N LEU A 13 6.06 11.81 -4.32
CA LEU A 13 5.34 11.42 -5.52
C LEU A 13 5.76 12.25 -6.74
N GLY A 14 5.12 12.05 -7.89
CA GLY A 14 5.49 12.62 -9.18
C GLY A 14 5.23 14.12 -9.31
N SER A 15 5.49 14.68 -10.50
CA SER A 15 5.26 16.10 -10.79
C SER A 15 3.79 16.53 -10.72
N ARG A 16 2.87 15.58 -10.89
CA ARG A 16 1.42 15.81 -10.78
C ARG A 16 0.94 15.89 -9.33
N ASP A 17 1.72 15.34 -8.40
CA ASP A 17 1.35 15.17 -7.00
C ASP A 17 1.85 16.36 -6.16
N VAL A 18 1.49 17.56 -6.61
CA VAL A 18 1.82 18.84 -5.98
C VAL A 18 0.54 19.65 -5.86
N ILE A 19 0.11 19.88 -4.63
CA ILE A 19 -1.00 20.78 -4.32
C ILE A 19 -0.52 22.22 -4.58
N PRO A 20 -1.38 23.13 -5.10
CA PRO A 20 -1.03 24.53 -5.31
C PRO A 20 -0.29 25.15 -4.10
N VAL A 21 0.58 26.12 -4.37
CA VAL A 21 1.53 26.69 -3.39
C VAL A 21 2.69 25.74 -3.02
N GLY A 22 2.98 24.75 -3.87
CA GLY A 22 4.19 23.95 -3.78
C GLY A 22 4.17 22.85 -2.73
N ARG A 23 2.99 22.49 -2.21
CA ARG A 23 2.84 21.43 -1.21
C ARG A 23 2.92 20.07 -1.91
N ARG A 24 4.11 19.44 -1.84
CA ARG A 24 4.40 18.11 -2.41
C ARG A 24 3.69 17.01 -1.62
N ILE A 25 3.09 16.06 -2.33
CA ILE A 25 2.51 14.86 -1.72
C ILE A 25 3.59 13.78 -1.66
N PHE A 26 3.61 13.05 -0.55
CA PHE A 26 4.51 11.92 -0.30
C PHE A 26 3.70 10.64 -0.16
N ALA A 27 4.30 9.51 -0.51
CA ALA A 27 3.75 8.19 -0.27
C ALA A 27 4.57 7.46 0.79
N LEU A 28 3.86 6.80 1.71
CA LEU A 28 4.41 5.74 2.54
C LEU A 28 4.24 4.41 1.80
N VAL A 29 5.34 3.83 1.35
CA VAL A 29 5.35 2.53 0.66
C VAL A 29 5.72 1.45 1.68
N LEU A 30 4.79 0.53 1.92
CA LEU A 30 4.97 -0.62 2.79
C LEU A 30 5.08 -1.88 1.91
N THR A 31 6.18 -2.61 2.04
CA THR A 31 6.39 -3.86 1.30
C THR A 31 6.23 -5.06 2.22
N TYR A 32 5.35 -5.99 1.85
CA TYR A 32 5.05 -7.19 2.62
C TYR A 32 5.43 -8.43 1.81
N ASN A 33 6.08 -9.38 2.47
CA ASN A 33 6.46 -10.65 1.86
C ASN A 33 5.79 -11.79 2.62
N PHE A 34 5.10 -12.68 1.89
CA PHE A 34 4.49 -13.86 2.47
C PHE A 34 4.55 -15.03 1.48
N ASN A 35 4.40 -16.25 1.98
CA ASN A 35 4.42 -17.46 1.18
C ASN A 35 3.11 -18.23 1.36
N ILE A 36 2.57 -18.75 0.26
CA ILE A 36 1.36 -19.57 0.25
C ILE A 36 1.78 -21.00 -0.10
N SER A 37 1.79 -21.88 0.90
CA SER A 37 2.20 -23.29 0.70
C SER A 37 1.10 -24.17 0.09
N ARG A 38 -0.16 -23.74 0.14
CA ARG A 38 -1.33 -24.45 -0.38
C ARG A 38 -2.35 -23.44 -0.90
N SER A 39 -3.07 -23.78 -1.97
CA SER A 39 -4.13 -22.93 -2.51
C SER A 39 -5.16 -22.60 -1.42
N VAL A 40 -5.39 -21.32 -1.21
CA VAL A 40 -6.30 -20.77 -0.21
C VAL A 40 -6.80 -19.42 -0.67
N GLU A 41 -8.00 -19.05 -0.23
CA GLU A 41 -8.53 -17.71 -0.42
C GLU A 41 -7.85 -16.74 0.56
N ILE A 42 -7.44 -15.57 0.06
CA ILE A 42 -6.77 -14.54 0.85
C ILE A 42 -7.44 -13.21 0.57
N SER A 43 -7.83 -12.53 1.63
CA SER A 43 -8.32 -11.14 1.61
C SER A 43 -7.33 -10.26 2.35
N PRO A 44 -6.47 -9.50 1.63
CA PRO A 44 -5.57 -8.54 2.26
C PRO A 44 -6.37 -7.39 2.86
N GLU A 45 -6.06 -7.04 4.11
CA GLU A 45 -6.66 -5.90 4.79
C GLU A 45 -5.57 -5.16 5.57
N ASN A 46 -5.64 -3.82 5.54
CA ASN A 46 -4.86 -2.98 6.44
C ASN A 46 -5.79 -2.42 7.52
N PRO A 47 -5.76 -2.96 8.75
CA PRO A 47 -6.69 -2.56 9.80
C PRO A 47 -6.53 -1.10 10.23
N LEU A 48 -5.40 -0.44 9.92
CA LEU A 48 -5.19 0.98 10.24
C LEU A 48 -5.82 1.92 9.21
N LEU A 49 -6.15 1.43 8.01
CA LEU A 49 -6.62 2.25 6.89
C LEU A 49 -8.01 1.82 6.38
N GLY A 50 -8.52 0.66 6.82
CA GLY A 50 -9.73 0.06 6.29
C GLY A 50 -11.05 0.69 6.74
N GLU A 51 -11.07 1.38 7.89
CA GLU A 51 -12.33 1.85 8.49
C GLU A 51 -12.86 3.17 7.89
N TYR A 52 -11.97 4.02 7.36
CA TYR A 52 -12.33 5.38 6.93
C TYR A 52 -11.95 5.63 5.47
N LEU A 53 -12.92 6.10 4.68
CA LEU A 53 -12.67 6.56 3.31
C LEU A 53 -12.45 8.08 3.26
N TYR A 54 -13.45 8.87 3.66
CA TYR A 54 -13.38 10.33 3.62
C TYR A 54 -12.83 10.95 4.90
N GLU A 55 -12.94 10.24 6.02
CA GLU A 55 -12.45 10.69 7.33
C GLU A 55 -11.01 10.21 7.59
N SER A 56 -10.38 9.57 6.60
CA SER A 56 -9.01 9.13 6.71
C SER A 56 -8.07 10.32 6.77
N GLU A 57 -7.06 10.24 7.63
CA GLU A 57 -5.95 11.21 7.65
C GLU A 57 -5.06 11.10 6.40
N TYR A 58 -5.20 10.01 5.64
CA TYR A 58 -4.48 9.77 4.40
C TYR A 58 -5.36 10.09 3.19
N GLU A 59 -4.78 10.79 2.21
CA GLU A 59 -5.44 11.17 0.95
C GLU A 59 -5.80 9.95 0.06
N GLY A 60 -5.22 8.78 0.33
CA GLY A 60 -5.53 7.57 -0.40
C GLY A 60 -4.79 6.34 0.11
N GLN A 61 -5.38 5.18 -0.20
CA GLN A 61 -4.81 3.87 0.05
C GLN A 61 -4.91 3.02 -1.21
N LEU A 62 -3.84 2.28 -1.52
CA LEU A 62 -3.81 1.31 -2.60
C LEU A 62 -2.87 0.18 -2.17
N TRP A 63 -3.27 -1.05 -2.45
CA TRP A 63 -2.40 -2.20 -2.39
C TRP A 63 -2.34 -2.85 -3.76
N MET A 64 -1.22 -3.51 -4.03
CA MET A 64 -1.00 -4.29 -5.24
C MET A 64 -0.34 -5.58 -4.82
N LEU A 65 -0.88 -6.71 -5.28
CA LEU A 65 -0.31 -8.01 -5.01
C LEU A 65 0.46 -8.50 -6.24
N TYR A 66 1.69 -8.94 -6.02
CA TYR A 66 2.55 -9.47 -7.07
C TYR A 66 2.90 -10.93 -6.80
N ASP A 67 3.01 -11.72 -7.87
CA ASP A 67 3.59 -13.06 -7.79
C ASP A 67 5.13 -13.03 -7.80
N SER A 68 5.77 -14.20 -7.65
CA SER A 68 7.23 -14.35 -7.67
C SER A 68 7.87 -13.95 -9.01
N ASN A 69 7.08 -13.84 -10.09
CA ASN A 69 7.51 -13.38 -11.41
C ASN A 69 7.25 -11.87 -11.60
N LYS A 70 6.91 -11.14 -10.52
CA LYS A 70 6.59 -9.70 -10.51
C LYS A 70 5.36 -9.34 -11.35
N ARG A 71 4.45 -10.29 -11.57
CA ARG A 71 3.18 -10.02 -12.26
C ARG A 71 2.15 -9.55 -11.24
N LEU A 72 1.42 -8.49 -11.57
CA LEU A 72 0.29 -8.03 -10.78
C LEU A 72 -0.83 -9.09 -10.84
N VAL A 73 -1.30 -9.52 -9.67
CA VAL A 73 -2.35 -10.55 -9.56
C VAL A 73 -3.66 -10.02 -8.97
N ALA A 74 -3.59 -8.92 -8.20
CA ALA A 74 -4.73 -8.20 -7.65
C ALA A 74 -4.33 -6.76 -7.31
#